data_AF-A0A976QFG7-F1
#
_entry.id   AF-A0A976QFG7-F1
#
_cell.length_a   1.000
_cell.length_b   1.000
_cell.length_c   1.000
_cell.angle_alpha   90.00
_cell.angle_beta   90.00
_cell.angle_gamma   90.00
#
_symmetry.space_group_name_H-M   'P 1'
#
loop_
_entity.id
_entity.type
_entity.pdbx_description
1 polymer ?
#
loop_
_entity_poly.entity_id
_entity_poly.type
_entity_poly.pdbx_seq_one_letter_code
_entity_poly.pdbx_strand_id
1 'polypeptide(L)'
;MPPGPSPDPSRRRDQTQKEIKEGINNEPFPFQRFKRVPAKKWEQKNNEVRAFLKEQYGGRCQICNFTFDKRDGNPYFEGVYLVSRTKAAWIDRPGNVLCLCANCCAMFEHGEVEADGISEQINNFKCIIEGGNGDPTVKLKLCRKDVELKFLERHILDLQEILKTNIKDHN
;
A
#
# COMPACT_ATOMS: atom_id res chain seq x y z
N MET A 1 6.98 11.24 22.88
CA MET A 1 8.19 10.64 23.45
C MET A 1 7.85 9.21 23.86
N PRO A 2 8.70 8.21 23.55
CA PRO A 2 8.53 6.88 24.14
C PRO A 2 8.61 6.99 25.67
N PRO A 3 7.96 6.09 26.43
CA PRO A 3 8.04 6.09 27.88
C PRO A 3 9.49 5.98 28.34
N GLY A 4 9.81 6.67 29.44
CA GLY A 4 11.12 6.64 30.06
C GLY A 4 11.50 5.24 30.59
N PRO A 5 12.72 5.09 31.14
CA PRO A 5 13.19 3.81 31.68
C PRO A 5 12.21 3.26 32.73
N SER A 6 12.10 1.93 32.79
CA SER A 6 11.20 1.26 33.73
C SER A 6 11.55 1.68 35.18
N PRO A 7 10.63 2.30 35.94
CA PRO A 7 10.91 2.78 37.28
C PRO A 7 11.27 1.66 38.28
N ASP A 8 10.76 0.45 38.03
CA ASP A 8 11.03 -0.74 38.83
C ASP A 8 11.00 -1.99 37.93
N PRO A 9 12.16 -2.36 37.35
CA PRO A 9 12.27 -3.53 36.48
C PRO A 9 11.98 -4.85 37.19
N SER A 10 12.28 -4.96 38.50
CA SER A 10 12.10 -6.18 39.27
C SER A 10 10.62 -6.48 39.47
N ARG A 11 9.84 -5.49 39.94
CA ARG A 11 8.40 -5.63 40.07
C ARG A 11 7.70 -5.93 38.73
N ARG A 12 8.16 -5.32 37.62
CA ARG A 12 7.61 -5.63 36.29
C ARG A 12 7.87 -7.09 35.90
N ARG A 13 9.08 -7.60 36.14
CA ARG A 13 9.42 -9.01 35.88
C ARG A 13 8.55 -9.95 36.70
N ASP A 14 8.37 -9.67 37.99
CA ASP A 14 7.54 -10.51 38.87
C ASP A 14 6.09 -10.54 38.41
N GLN A 15 5.54 -9.39 38.03
CA GLN A 15 4.17 -9.30 37.51
C GLN A 15 4.01 -10.07 36.20
N THR A 16 4.93 -9.89 35.25
CA THR A 16 4.90 -10.62 33.98
C THR A 16 5.07 -12.13 34.19
N GLN A 17 5.89 -12.57 35.15
CA GLN A 17 6.00 -14.00 35.47
C GLN A 17 4.70 -14.57 36.04
N LYS A 18 3.99 -13.82 36.88
CA LYS A 18 2.67 -14.23 37.39
C LYS A 18 1.66 -14.36 36.25
N GLU A 19 1.56 -13.35 35.37
CA GLU A 19 0.69 -13.37 34.19
C GLU A 19 0.99 -14.56 33.26
N ILE A 20 2.28 -14.87 33.03
CA ILE A 20 2.70 -16.02 32.23
C ILE A 20 2.29 -17.33 32.90
N LYS A 21 2.53 -17.48 34.22
CA LYS A 21 2.14 -18.70 34.95
C LYS A 21 0.63 -18.91 34.93
N GLU A 22 -0.15 -17.86 35.10
CA GLU A 22 -1.60 -17.90 34.97
C GLU A 22 -2.03 -18.26 33.54
N GLY A 23 -1.37 -17.73 32.52
CA GLY A 23 -1.61 -18.09 31.13
C GLY A 23 -1.32 -19.57 30.83
N ILE A 24 -0.21 -20.10 31.35
CA ILE A 24 0.15 -21.53 31.23
C ILE A 24 -0.91 -22.40 31.91
N ASN A 25 -1.34 -22.03 33.13
CA ASN A 25 -2.35 -22.79 33.87
C ASN A 25 -3.72 -22.78 33.18
N ASN A 26 -4.02 -21.75 32.40
CA ASN A 26 -5.27 -21.60 31.65
C ASN A 26 -5.12 -21.89 30.16
N GLU A 27 -4.03 -22.55 29.72
CA GLU A 27 -3.79 -22.81 28.31
C GLU A 27 -4.86 -23.76 27.75
N PRO A 28 -5.71 -23.31 26.80
CA PRO A 28 -6.74 -24.16 26.24
C PRO A 28 -6.13 -25.24 25.35
N PHE A 29 -6.79 -26.39 25.27
CA PHE A 29 -6.34 -27.47 24.39
C PHE A 29 -6.30 -27.01 22.92
N PRO A 30 -5.39 -27.54 22.07
CA PRO A 30 -5.26 -27.12 20.68
C PRO A 30 -6.56 -27.13 19.87
N PHE A 31 -7.44 -28.10 20.12
CA PHE A 31 -8.74 -28.20 19.44
C PHE A 31 -9.72 -27.08 19.86
N GLN A 32 -9.60 -26.54 21.08
CA GLN A 32 -10.39 -25.40 21.57
C GLN A 32 -9.92 -24.08 20.96
N ARG A 33 -8.64 -24.01 20.56
CA ARG A 33 -8.05 -22.87 19.85
C ARG A 33 -8.36 -22.87 18.35
N PHE A 34 -8.63 -24.04 17.78
CA PHE A 34 -8.95 -24.18 16.37
C PHE A 34 -10.39 -23.74 16.08
N LYS A 35 -10.57 -22.84 15.11
CA LYS A 35 -11.89 -22.38 14.65
C LYS A 35 -11.95 -22.45 13.12
N ARG A 36 -13.07 -22.96 12.58
CA ARG A 36 -13.41 -22.82 11.16
C ARG A 36 -14.27 -21.58 11.00
N VAL A 37 -13.76 -20.59 10.27
CA VAL A 37 -14.48 -19.37 9.97
C VAL A 37 -14.67 -19.24 8.46
N PRO A 38 -15.90 -19.03 7.95
CA PRO A 38 -16.09 -18.68 6.56
C PRO A 38 -15.43 -17.32 6.30
N ALA A 39 -14.52 -17.28 5.33
CA ALA A 39 -13.79 -16.08 4.96
C ALA A 39 -14.16 -15.69 3.52
N LYS A 40 -14.56 -14.43 3.32
CA LYS A 40 -14.74 -13.86 1.99
C LYS A 40 -13.36 -13.71 1.34
N LYS A 41 -13.06 -14.54 0.34
CA LYS A 41 -11.84 -14.44 -0.46
C LYS A 41 -12.19 -13.85 -1.83
N TRP A 42 -11.59 -12.73 -2.15
CA TRP A 42 -11.59 -12.18 -3.51
C TRP A 42 -10.59 -12.94 -4.38
N GLU A 43 -10.73 -12.84 -5.70
CA GLU A 43 -9.81 -13.42 -6.67
C GLU A 43 -8.35 -13.06 -6.35
N GLN A 44 -7.45 -14.02 -6.61
CA GLN A 44 -6.03 -13.84 -6.38
C GLN A 44 -5.54 -12.59 -7.13
N LYS A 45 -4.60 -11.85 -6.54
CA LYS A 45 -4.03 -10.66 -7.19
C LYS A 45 -3.38 -11.08 -8.52
N ASN A 46 -3.62 -10.33 -9.59
CA ASN A 46 -3.02 -10.60 -10.89
C ASN A 46 -1.48 -10.52 -10.79
N ASN A 47 -0.79 -11.61 -11.13
CA ASN A 47 0.68 -11.68 -11.10
C ASN A 47 1.33 -10.67 -12.06
N GLU A 48 0.63 -10.29 -13.14
CA GLU A 48 1.10 -9.29 -14.12
C GLU A 48 1.31 -7.92 -13.47
N VAL A 49 0.48 -7.54 -12.49
CA VAL A 49 0.62 -6.28 -11.75
C VAL A 49 1.96 -6.23 -11.03
N ARG A 50 2.34 -7.31 -10.33
CA ARG A 50 3.61 -7.36 -9.62
C ARG A 50 4.80 -7.38 -10.58
N ALA A 51 4.68 -8.08 -11.72
CA ALA A 51 5.70 -8.10 -12.75
C ALA A 51 5.92 -6.70 -13.35
N PHE A 52 4.83 -6.01 -13.72
CA PHE A 52 4.85 -4.64 -14.22
C PHE A 52 5.48 -3.67 -13.24
N LEU A 53 5.07 -3.67 -11.96
CA LEU A 53 5.64 -2.75 -10.96
C LEU A 53 7.13 -3.02 -10.71
N LYS A 54 7.54 -4.30 -10.77
CA LYS A 54 8.97 -4.66 -10.68
C LYS A 54 9.75 -4.17 -11.91
N GLU A 55 9.20 -4.28 -13.10
CA GLU A 55 9.80 -3.77 -14.35
C GLU A 55 9.92 -2.25 -14.34
N GLN A 56 8.84 -1.54 -13.99
CA GLN A 56 8.78 -0.08 -14.03
C GLN A 56 9.57 0.57 -12.88
N TYR A 57 9.51 0.02 -11.67
CA TYR A 57 10.06 0.69 -10.48
C TYR A 57 11.23 -0.06 -9.82
N GLY A 58 11.54 -1.28 -10.26
CA GLY A 58 12.53 -2.12 -9.56
C GLY A 58 12.17 -2.42 -8.10
N GLY A 59 10.89 -2.26 -7.73
CA GLY A 59 10.42 -2.32 -6.34
C GLY A 59 10.73 -1.08 -5.49
N ARG A 60 11.08 0.05 -6.10
CA ARG A 60 11.24 1.33 -5.40
C ARG A 60 9.90 2.00 -5.14
N CYS A 61 9.76 2.60 -3.96
CA CYS A 61 8.56 3.33 -3.58
C CYS A 61 8.36 4.58 -4.46
N GLN A 62 7.15 4.75 -5.02
CA GLN A 62 6.81 5.93 -5.82
C GLN A 62 6.74 7.24 -5.01
N ILE A 63 6.68 7.18 -3.68
CA ILE A 63 6.66 8.36 -2.80
C ILE A 63 8.07 8.72 -2.31
N CYS A 64 8.80 7.75 -1.75
CA CYS A 64 10.05 8.01 -1.03
C CYS A 64 11.29 7.35 -1.65
N ASN A 65 11.15 6.66 -2.79
CA ASN A 65 12.21 5.95 -3.52
C ASN A 65 12.93 4.83 -2.74
N PHE A 66 12.50 4.54 -1.51
CA PHE A 66 13.05 3.47 -0.68
C PHE A 66 12.72 2.08 -1.23
N THR A 67 13.66 1.14 -1.07
CA THR A 67 13.49 -0.28 -1.39
C THR A 67 14.46 -1.13 -0.56
N PHE A 68 14.20 -2.42 -0.46
CA PHE A 68 15.10 -3.42 0.13
C PHE A 68 14.78 -4.81 -0.41
N ASP A 69 15.75 -5.71 -0.38
CA ASP A 69 15.57 -7.09 -0.83
C ASP A 69 14.99 -7.98 0.26
N LYS A 70 14.07 -8.85 -0.15
CA LYS A 70 13.59 -9.96 0.68
C LYS A 70 14.70 -11.01 0.83
N ARG A 71 14.48 -11.96 1.73
CA ARG A 71 15.36 -13.13 1.91
C ARG A 71 15.56 -13.95 0.62
N ASP A 72 14.61 -13.88 -0.31
CA ASP A 72 14.67 -14.56 -1.62
C ASP A 72 15.40 -13.74 -2.70
N GLY A 73 16.01 -12.61 -2.34
CA GLY A 73 16.75 -11.73 -3.26
C GLY A 73 15.88 -10.86 -4.17
N ASN A 74 14.54 -10.95 -4.11
CA ASN A 74 13.65 -10.05 -4.84
C ASN A 74 13.35 -8.79 -4.03
N PRO A 75 13.17 -7.62 -4.67
CA PRO A 75 12.80 -6.41 -3.96
C PRO A 75 11.42 -6.54 -3.31
N TYR A 76 11.29 -6.00 -2.10
CA TYR A 76 10.04 -5.90 -1.37
C TYR A 76 9.30 -4.61 -1.74
N PHE A 77 8.02 -4.75 -2.07
CA PHE A 77 7.08 -3.64 -2.26
C PHE A 77 5.65 -4.14 -2.13
N GLU A 78 4.76 -3.22 -1.77
CA GLU A 78 3.32 -3.40 -1.72
C GLU A 78 2.65 -2.77 -2.94
N GLY A 79 1.68 -3.50 -3.50
CA GLY A 79 0.82 -3.03 -4.58
C GLY A 79 -0.47 -2.45 -4.01
N VAL A 80 -0.63 -1.13 -4.10
CA VAL A 80 -1.78 -0.40 -3.54
C VAL A 80 -2.68 0.11 -4.65
N TYR A 81 -3.95 -0.32 -4.66
CA TYR A 81 -4.91 0.12 -5.68
C TYR A 81 -5.37 1.55 -5.41
N LEU A 82 -5.31 2.42 -6.42
CA LEU A 82 -5.85 3.79 -6.34
C LEU A 82 -7.38 3.79 -6.37
N VAL A 83 -7.97 3.01 -7.28
CA VAL A 83 -9.41 2.76 -7.37
C VAL A 83 -9.68 1.34 -6.89
N SER A 84 -10.59 1.17 -5.93
CA SER A 84 -10.87 -0.15 -5.35
C SER A 84 -11.31 -1.17 -6.42
N ARG A 85 -10.55 -2.27 -6.52
CA ARG A 85 -10.85 -3.45 -7.38
C ARG A 85 -12.17 -4.14 -7.04
N THR A 86 -12.76 -3.87 -5.87
CA THR A 86 -14.04 -4.47 -5.47
C THR A 86 -15.23 -3.89 -6.21
N LYS A 87 -15.05 -2.78 -6.95
CA LYS A 87 -16.12 -2.12 -7.72
C LYS A 87 -16.30 -2.74 -9.12
N ALA A 88 -15.22 -3.18 -9.77
CA ALA A 88 -15.28 -3.85 -11.06
C ALA A 88 -13.96 -4.59 -11.38
N ALA A 89 -14.06 -5.77 -12.01
CA ALA A 89 -12.91 -6.59 -12.37
C ALA A 89 -11.99 -5.95 -13.42
N TRP A 90 -12.53 -5.13 -14.33
CA TRP A 90 -11.76 -4.51 -15.42
C TRP A 90 -10.73 -3.49 -14.94
N ILE A 91 -10.87 -2.97 -13.71
CA ILE A 91 -9.98 -2.00 -13.06
C ILE A 91 -8.79 -2.71 -12.38
N ASP A 92 -8.75 -4.05 -12.35
CA ASP A 92 -7.61 -4.83 -11.87
C ASP A 92 -6.47 -4.86 -12.91
N ARG A 93 -5.89 -3.68 -13.16
CA ARG A 93 -4.85 -3.45 -14.16
C ARG A 93 -3.64 -2.76 -13.53
N PRO A 94 -2.42 -2.98 -14.06
CA PRO A 94 -1.22 -2.38 -13.50
C PRO A 94 -1.30 -0.85 -13.37
N GLY A 95 -1.93 -0.17 -14.35
CA GLY A 95 -2.21 1.28 -14.33
C GLY A 95 -2.87 1.81 -13.06
N ASN A 96 -3.64 0.98 -12.36
CA ASN A 96 -4.40 1.37 -11.17
C ASN A 96 -3.68 1.01 -9.85
N VAL A 97 -2.41 0.58 -9.91
CA VAL A 97 -1.70 0.05 -8.74
C VAL A 97 -0.39 0.78 -8.51
N LEU A 98 -0.21 1.32 -7.32
CA LEU A 98 1.04 1.95 -6.89
C LEU A 98 2.04 0.91 -6.36
N CYS A 99 3.32 1.15 -6.62
CA CYS A 99 4.46 0.48 -6.00
C CYS A 99 4.94 1.28 -4.78
N LEU A 100 4.61 0.82 -3.57
CA LEU A 100 4.96 1.52 -2.31
C LEU A 100 5.81 0.64 -1.39
N CYS A 101 6.63 1.26 -0.55
CA CYS A 101 7.26 0.57 0.58
C CYS A 101 6.22 0.32 1.70
N ALA A 102 6.53 -0.57 2.65
CA ALA A 102 5.63 -0.93 3.76
C ALA A 102 5.09 0.30 4.52
N ASN A 103 5.95 1.29 4.80
CA ASN A 103 5.56 2.48 5.55
C ASN A 103 4.58 3.36 4.75
N CYS A 104 4.91 3.66 3.49
CA CYS A 104 4.04 4.46 2.62
C CYS A 104 2.72 3.75 2.33
N CYS A 105 2.74 2.42 2.15
CA CYS A 105 1.54 1.60 2.02
C CYS A 105 0.65 1.73 3.26
N ALA A 106 1.19 1.50 4.46
CA ALA A 106 0.43 1.61 5.70
C ALA A 106 -0.14 3.02 5.92
N MET A 107 0.63 4.07 5.60
CA MET A 107 0.14 5.45 5.64
C MET A 107 -1.01 5.67 4.64
N PHE A 108 -0.97 5.06 3.46
CA PHE A 108 -2.00 5.19 2.45
C PHE A 108 -3.28 4.41 2.81
N GLU A 109 -3.15 3.23 3.40
CA GLU A 109 -4.30 2.37 3.75
C GLU A 109 -4.98 2.75 5.06
N HIS A 110 -4.23 3.33 6.01
CA HIS A 110 -4.73 3.58 7.37
C HIS A 110 -4.59 5.03 7.82
N GLY A 111 -3.77 5.82 7.13
CA GLY A 111 -3.59 7.25 7.42
C GLY A 111 -4.63 8.12 6.72
N GLU A 112 -4.60 9.40 7.08
CA GLU A 112 -5.37 10.45 6.41
C GLU A 112 -4.78 10.70 5.00
N VAL A 113 -5.64 10.67 3.98
CA VAL A 113 -5.27 10.93 2.58
C VAL A 113 -6.15 12.06 2.06
N GLU A 114 -5.55 13.20 1.74
CA GLU A 114 -6.24 14.32 1.07
C GLU A 114 -5.74 14.39 -0.39
N ALA A 115 -6.68 14.27 -1.32
CA ALA A 115 -6.44 13.92 -2.72
C ALA A 115 -7.20 14.83 -3.69
N ASP A 116 -7.38 16.09 -3.33
CA ASP A 116 -8.13 17.04 -4.14
C ASP A 116 -7.43 17.29 -5.48
N GLY A 117 -8.19 17.24 -6.58
CA GLY A 117 -7.68 17.48 -7.93
C GLY A 117 -6.74 16.40 -8.48
N ILE A 118 -6.61 15.23 -7.85
CA ILE A 118 -5.76 14.14 -8.37
C ILE A 118 -6.16 13.75 -9.79
N SER A 119 -7.46 13.61 -10.07
CA SER A 119 -7.96 13.26 -11.41
C SER A 119 -7.55 14.28 -12.47
N GLU A 120 -7.56 15.57 -12.13
CA GLU A 120 -7.15 16.66 -13.03
C GLU A 120 -5.64 16.63 -13.26
N GLN A 121 -4.84 16.44 -12.21
CA GLN A 121 -3.39 16.30 -12.32
C GLN A 121 -3.01 15.13 -13.25
N ILE A 122 -3.67 13.99 -13.09
CA ILE A 122 -3.44 12.81 -13.93
C ILE A 122 -3.88 13.10 -15.37
N ASN A 123 -5.09 13.62 -15.60
CA ASN A 123 -5.62 13.85 -16.95
C ASN A 123 -4.87 14.96 -17.73
N ASN A 124 -4.29 15.93 -17.02
CA ASN A 124 -3.54 17.03 -17.64
C ASN A 124 -2.07 16.68 -17.92
N PHE A 125 -1.59 15.52 -17.44
CA PHE A 125 -0.25 15.06 -17.77
C PHE A 125 -0.10 14.85 -19.28
N LYS A 126 1.02 15.31 -19.83
CA LYS A 126 1.42 15.15 -21.22
C LYS A 126 2.80 14.53 -21.29
N CYS A 127 3.00 13.59 -22.19
CA CYS A 127 4.32 13.00 -22.41
C CYS A 127 5.28 14.03 -23.00
N ILE A 128 6.59 13.77 -22.90
CA ILE A 128 7.62 14.64 -23.50
C ILE A 128 7.36 14.85 -24.99
N ILE A 129 7.00 13.79 -25.70
CA ILE A 129 6.72 13.84 -27.15
C ILE A 129 5.48 14.68 -27.51
N GLU A 130 4.61 14.95 -26.54
CA GLU A 130 3.40 15.78 -26.67
C GLU A 130 3.65 17.23 -26.21
N GLY A 131 4.90 17.58 -25.90
CA GLY A 131 5.29 18.90 -25.38
C GLY A 131 5.16 19.04 -23.86
N GLY A 132 5.09 17.91 -23.12
CA GLY A 132 5.14 17.89 -21.67
C GLY A 132 6.52 18.15 -21.08
N ASN A 133 6.59 18.31 -19.76
CA ASN A 133 7.83 18.59 -19.02
C ASN A 133 8.64 17.33 -18.65
N GLY A 134 8.13 16.13 -18.95
CA GLY A 134 8.78 14.86 -18.62
C GLY A 134 8.81 14.51 -17.12
N ASP A 135 8.03 15.20 -16.30
CA ASP A 135 7.91 14.94 -14.86
C ASP A 135 6.48 14.48 -14.51
N PRO A 136 6.18 13.18 -14.68
CA PRO A 136 4.87 12.59 -14.35
C PRO A 136 4.70 12.45 -12.83
N THR A 137 4.53 13.58 -12.14
CA THR A 137 4.38 13.63 -10.70
C THR A 137 2.98 14.10 -10.29
N VAL A 138 2.36 13.38 -9.36
CA VAL A 138 1.04 13.71 -8.77
C VAL A 138 1.23 14.12 -7.32
N LYS A 139 0.66 15.26 -6.93
CA LYS A 139 0.74 15.82 -5.58
C LYS A 139 -0.52 15.50 -4.78
N LEU A 140 -0.33 15.08 -3.54
CA LEU A 140 -1.40 14.86 -2.56
C LEU A 140 -0.86 15.04 -1.14
N LYS A 141 -1.73 15.05 -0.13
CA LYS A 141 -1.30 15.03 1.27
C LYS A 141 -1.53 13.66 1.88
N LEU A 142 -0.47 13.12 2.46
CA LEU A 142 -0.48 11.85 3.17
C LEU A 142 -0.09 12.08 4.62
N CYS A 143 -0.98 11.75 5.55
CA CYS A 143 -0.80 12.00 6.99
C CYS A 143 -0.40 13.47 7.28
N ARG A 144 -1.10 14.42 6.64
CA ARG A 144 -0.90 15.88 6.75
C ARG A 144 0.46 16.38 6.23
N LYS A 145 1.15 15.59 5.43
CA LYS A 145 2.39 15.99 4.76
C LYS A 145 2.17 15.99 3.26
N ASP A 146 2.62 17.05 2.59
CA ASP A 146 2.64 17.08 1.13
C ASP A 146 3.62 16.03 0.61
N VAL A 147 3.14 15.18 -0.29
CA VAL A 147 3.92 14.12 -0.92
C VAL A 147 3.73 14.14 -2.43
N GLU A 148 4.77 13.70 -3.12
CA GLU A 148 4.82 13.58 -4.57
C GLU A 148 4.85 12.09 -4.94
N LEU A 149 3.84 11.64 -5.69
CA LEU A 149 3.81 10.34 -6.34
C LEU A 149 4.47 10.42 -7.70
N LYS A 150 5.60 9.76 -7.86
CA LYS A 150 6.35 9.71 -9.12
C LYS A 150 5.88 8.54 -9.97
N PHE A 151 5.40 8.84 -11.17
CA PHE A 151 5.04 7.84 -12.16
C PHE A 151 6.15 7.67 -13.20
N LEU A 152 6.02 6.67 -14.06
CA LEU A 152 6.68 6.65 -15.36
C LEU A 152 5.62 6.95 -16.41
N GLU A 153 6.00 7.48 -17.58
CA GLU A 153 5.06 7.87 -18.64
C GLU A 153 4.11 6.71 -19.00
N ARG A 154 4.66 5.51 -19.22
CA ARG A 154 3.87 4.30 -19.49
C ARG A 154 2.82 4.04 -18.40
N HIS A 155 3.18 4.20 -17.14
CA HIS A 155 2.28 3.91 -16.02
C HIS A 155 1.18 4.97 -15.87
N ILE A 156 1.50 6.27 -16.00
CA ILE A 156 0.48 7.33 -15.87
C ILE A 156 -0.48 7.35 -17.06
N LEU A 157 -0.04 6.97 -18.26
CA LEU A 157 -0.90 6.80 -19.44
C LEU A 157 -1.92 5.67 -19.22
N ASP A 158 -1.49 4.52 -18.70
CA ASP A 158 -2.41 3.42 -18.37
C ASP A 158 -3.47 3.87 -17.34
N LEU A 159 -3.07 4.68 -16.35
CA LEU A 159 -3.99 5.24 -15.35
C LEU A 159 -4.97 6.24 -15.98
N GLN A 160 -4.52 7.12 -16.88
CA GLN A 160 -5.38 8.06 -17.61
C GLN A 160 -6.49 7.33 -18.36
N GLU A 161 -6.18 6.26 -19.09
CA GLU A 161 -7.17 5.51 -19.86
C GLU A 161 -8.21 4.82 -18.96
N ILE A 162 -7.77 4.32 -17.79
CA ILE A 162 -8.67 3.77 -16.77
C ILE A 162 -9.64 4.85 -16.26
N LEU A 163 -9.14 6.05 -15.93
CA LEU A 163 -9.97 7.15 -15.44
C LEU A 163 -10.95 7.66 -16.51
N LYS A 164 -10.51 7.80 -17.77
CA LYS A 164 -11.39 8.19 -18.89
C LYS A 164 -12.54 7.20 -19.12
N THR A 165 -12.28 5.92 -18.93
CA THR A 165 -13.30 4.87 -19.09
C THR A 165 -14.32 4.93 -17.94
N ASN A 166 -13.85 5.11 -16.72
CA ASN A 166 -14.70 5.17 -15.52
C ASN A 166 -15.66 6.38 -15.52
N ILE A 167 -15.25 7.52 -16.10
CA ILE A 167 -16.11 8.71 -16.22
C ILE A 167 -17.27 8.49 -17.21
N LYS A 168 -17.10 7.62 -18.22
CA LYS A 168 -18.15 7.38 -19.23
C LYS A 168 -19.31 6.51 -18.71
N ASP A 169 -19.10 5.73 -17.66
CA ASP A 169 -20.13 4.86 -17.08
C ASP A 169 -21.08 5.59 -16.10
N HIS A 170 -20.88 6.90 -15.89
CA HIS A 170 -21.68 7.74 -15.00
C HIS A 170 -22.42 8.90 -15.71
N ASN A 171 -22.43 8.93 -17.05
CA ASN A 171 -23.21 9.87 -17.87
C ASN A 171 -24.31 9.18 -18.65
#